data_AF-A0A3D5A7P6-F1
#
_entry.id   AF-A0A3D5A7P6-F1
#
_cell.length_a   1.000
_cell.length_b   1.000
_cell.length_c   1.000
_cell.angle_alpha   90.00
_cell.angle_beta   90.00
_cell.angle_gamma   90.00
#
_symmetry.space_group_name_H-M   'P 1'
#
loop_
_entity.id
_entity.type
_entity.pdbx_description
1 polymer ?
#
loop_
_entity_poly.entity_id
_entity_poly.type
_entity_poly.pdbx_seq_one_letter_code
_entity_poly.pdbx_strand_id
1 'polypeptide(L)'
;KLDEKPESLLVSEQFYLNENQAISAVNGTYRKLYESGQSIYNSLFQIGVEMATDDYEAGPRARNAHVRAISNLTHDASNDRMEQLWKQSYDAINASNQNIQYIGLIAPAKINETIRQRLINEAKFLRALHYFNLVRWFGPVPLVLKPVTSLSSEDLYVAKASENEVYSQIIADLKDAQNLPN
;
A
#
# COMPACT_ATOMS: atom_id res chain seq x y z
N LYS A 1 10.44 -17.92 -34.18
CA LYS A 1 9.88 -17.55 -32.85
C LYS A 1 9.30 -16.15 -33.02
N LEU A 2 7.99 -15.98 -32.93
CA LEU A 2 7.33 -14.68 -33.06
C LEU A 2 7.19 -14.09 -31.65
N ASP A 3 7.67 -12.85 -31.49
CA ASP A 3 7.43 -12.04 -30.30
C ASP A 3 6.03 -11.43 -30.40
N GLU A 4 5.03 -12.10 -29.83
CA GLU A 4 3.71 -11.51 -29.66
C GLU A 4 3.70 -10.68 -28.37
N LYS A 5 3.48 -9.37 -28.50
CA LYS A 5 3.20 -8.49 -27.37
C LYS A 5 1.68 -8.49 -27.16
N PRO A 6 1.14 -9.13 -26.12
CA PRO A 6 -0.29 -9.16 -25.89
C PRO A 6 -0.81 -7.73 -25.60
N GLU A 7 -1.60 -7.16 -26.51
CA GLU A 7 -2.14 -5.79 -26.39
C GLU A 7 -3.06 -5.60 -25.16
N SER A 8 -3.59 -6.69 -24.61
CA SER A 8 -4.50 -6.66 -23.45
C SER A 8 -3.79 -6.66 -22.09
N LEU A 9 -2.47 -6.85 -22.06
CA LEU A 9 -1.67 -6.83 -20.82
C LEU A 9 -0.75 -5.62 -20.86
N LEU A 10 -1.13 -4.57 -20.14
CA LEU A 10 -0.24 -3.45 -19.86
C LEU A 10 0.89 -3.94 -18.94
N VAL A 11 2.01 -4.34 -19.53
CA VAL A 11 3.25 -4.53 -18.76
C VAL A 11 3.61 -3.17 -18.15
N SER A 12 4.01 -3.13 -16.87
CA SER A 12 4.26 -1.88 -16.14
C SER A 12 5.18 -0.91 -16.91
N GLU A 13 6.18 -1.45 -17.61
CA GLU A 13 7.10 -0.70 -18.47
C GLU A 13 6.43 0.02 -19.66
N GLN A 14 5.26 -0.46 -20.10
CA GLN A 14 4.51 0.10 -21.23
C GLN A 14 3.41 1.07 -20.81
N PHE A 15 3.12 1.19 -19.51
CA PHE A 15 2.05 2.07 -19.02
C PHE A 15 2.54 3.48 -18.66
N TYR A 16 3.72 3.64 -18.07
CA TYR A 16 4.24 4.94 -17.63
C TYR A 16 4.97 5.65 -18.78
N LEU A 17 4.24 6.15 -19.79
CA LEU A 17 4.87 6.78 -20.97
C LEU A 17 4.79 8.32 -20.96
N ASN A 18 3.82 8.89 -20.24
CA ASN A 18 3.58 10.33 -20.20
C ASN A 18 2.89 10.78 -18.91
N GLU A 19 2.80 12.09 -18.74
CA GLU A 19 2.17 12.75 -17.59
C GLU A 19 0.76 12.25 -17.26
N ASN A 20 -0.14 12.15 -18.25
CA ASN A 20 -1.53 11.74 -18.01
C ASN A 20 -1.60 10.32 -17.45
N GLN A 21 -0.79 9.40 -17.98
CA GLN A 21 -0.71 8.03 -17.47
C GLN A 21 -0.10 7.97 -16.06
N ALA A 22 0.92 8.81 -15.78
CA ALA A 22 1.48 8.94 -14.44
C ALA A 22 0.44 9.43 -13.42
N ILE A 23 -0.35 10.45 -13.78
CA ILE A 23 -1.47 10.95 -12.96
C ILE A 23 -2.50 9.84 -12.72
N SER A 24 -2.90 9.11 -13.77
CA SER A 24 -3.83 7.99 -13.64
C SER A 24 -3.29 6.88 -12.72
N ALA A 25 -1.99 6.59 -12.76
CA ALA A 25 -1.34 5.59 -11.90
C ALA A 25 -1.43 5.96 -10.41
N VAL A 26 -1.10 7.22 -10.08
CA VAL A 26 -1.18 7.73 -8.71
C VAL A 26 -2.64 7.80 -8.24
N ASN A 27 -3.57 8.26 -9.08
CA ASN A 27 -5.01 8.20 -8.77
C ASN A 27 -5.49 6.77 -8.46
N GLY A 28 -4.99 5.78 -9.21
CA GLY A 28 -5.24 4.37 -8.93
C GLY A 28 -4.71 3.91 -7.58
N THR A 29 -3.64 4.53 -7.09
CA THR A 29 -3.06 4.24 -5.77
C THR A 29 -3.88 4.89 -4.65
N TYR A 30 -4.38 6.12 -4.84
CA TYR A 30 -5.35 6.72 -3.91
C TYR A 30 -6.61 5.88 -3.76
N ARG A 31 -7.07 5.22 -4.83
CA ARG A 31 -8.22 4.31 -4.77
C ARG A 31 -8.00 3.12 -3.82
N LYS A 32 -6.76 2.75 -3.51
CA LYS A 32 -6.45 1.70 -2.52
C LYS A 32 -6.82 2.09 -1.08
N LEU A 33 -7.02 3.37 -0.79
CA LEU A 33 -7.53 3.81 0.50
C LEU A 33 -8.98 3.35 0.73
N TYR A 34 -9.79 3.32 -0.33
CA TYR A 34 -11.24 3.10 -0.27
C TYR A 34 -11.71 2.08 -1.33
N GLU A 35 -10.96 1.02 -1.56
CA GLU A 35 -11.33 -0.03 -2.53
C GLU A 35 -12.72 -0.63 -2.21
N SER A 36 -13.36 -1.25 -3.20
CA SER A 36 -14.75 -1.71 -3.07
C SER A 36 -14.91 -2.76 -1.97
N GLY A 37 -16.08 -2.76 -1.33
CA GLY A 37 -16.38 -3.67 -0.23
C GLY A 37 -15.74 -3.22 1.10
N GLN A 38 -15.10 -4.15 1.81
CA GLN A 38 -14.41 -3.87 3.07
C GLN A 38 -12.99 -3.38 2.80
N SER A 39 -12.83 -2.08 2.61
CA SER A 39 -11.52 -1.44 2.51
C SER A 39 -11.00 -0.94 3.84
N ILE A 40 -9.67 -0.70 3.89
CA ILE A 40 -8.96 -0.08 5.03
C ILE A 40 -9.77 1.11 5.54
N TYR A 41 -9.88 2.21 4.80
CA TYR A 41 -10.51 3.45 5.31
C TYR A 41 -12.04 3.50 5.18
N ASN A 42 -12.70 2.35 5.03
CA ASN A 42 -14.16 2.26 5.10
C ASN A 42 -14.61 1.54 6.37
N SER A 43 -14.23 0.26 6.52
CA SER A 43 -14.69 -0.57 7.65
C SER A 43 -13.58 -1.32 8.36
N LEU A 44 -12.48 -1.65 7.68
CA LEU A 44 -11.42 -2.44 8.29
C LEU A 44 -10.58 -1.64 9.29
N PHE A 45 -10.39 -0.34 9.08
CA PHE A 45 -9.60 0.50 9.98
C PHE A 45 -10.22 0.52 11.38
N GLN A 46 -11.54 0.72 11.46
CA GLN A 46 -12.29 0.67 12.73
C GLN A 46 -12.15 -0.70 13.41
N ILE A 47 -12.22 -1.79 12.66
CA ILE A 47 -12.00 -3.14 13.22
C ILE A 47 -10.56 -3.29 13.75
N GLY A 48 -9.56 -2.75 13.05
CA GLY A 48 -8.15 -2.87 13.42
C GLY A 48 -7.70 -1.97 14.57
N VAL A 49 -8.46 -0.93 14.93
CA VAL A 49 -8.06 0.03 15.98
C VAL A 49 -9.04 0.11 17.15
N GLU A 50 -10.35 -0.08 16.93
CA GLU A 50 -11.37 0.11 17.97
C GLU A 50 -11.91 -1.21 18.53
N MET A 51 -12.03 -2.27 17.71
CA MET A 51 -12.70 -3.52 18.11
C MET A 51 -11.98 -4.27 19.24
N ALA A 52 -10.70 -3.99 19.46
CA ALA A 52 -9.91 -4.58 20.55
C ALA A 52 -9.81 -3.66 21.79
N THR A 53 -10.62 -2.60 21.85
CA THR A 53 -10.70 -1.66 22.98
C THR A 53 -11.93 -1.95 23.84
N ASP A 54 -12.10 -1.22 24.94
CA ASP A 54 -13.29 -1.27 25.79
C ASP A 54 -14.46 -0.38 25.30
N ASP A 55 -14.24 0.42 24.26
CA ASP A 55 -15.25 1.32 23.67
C ASP A 55 -16.09 0.66 22.57
N TYR A 56 -15.71 -0.52 22.08
CA TYR A 56 -16.38 -1.20 20.97
C TYR A 56 -16.59 -2.69 21.22
N GLU A 57 -17.78 -3.19 20.92
CA GLU A 57 -18.11 -4.61 21.02
C GLU A 57 -18.79 -5.12 19.74
N ALA A 58 -18.52 -6.37 19.38
CA ALA A 58 -19.26 -7.04 18.33
C ALA A 58 -20.73 -7.24 18.75
N GLY A 59 -21.61 -6.40 18.22
CA GLY A 59 -23.04 -6.47 18.54
C GLY A 59 -23.69 -7.84 18.22
N PRO A 60 -24.88 -8.13 18.78
CA PRO A 60 -25.52 -9.45 18.75
C PRO A 60 -25.87 -9.96 17.34
N ARG A 61 -25.81 -9.10 16.32
CA ARG A 61 -26.04 -9.43 14.91
C ARG A 61 -24.76 -9.61 14.10
N ALA A 62 -23.58 -9.44 14.70
CA ALA A 62 -22.30 -9.68 14.04
C ALA A 62 -22.17 -11.17 13.71
N ARG A 63 -22.40 -11.55 12.44
CA ARG A 63 -22.39 -12.96 12.01
C ARG A 63 -20.98 -13.52 11.80
N ASN A 64 -20.00 -12.67 11.47
CA ASN A 64 -18.63 -13.11 11.23
C ASN A 64 -17.92 -13.46 12.56
N ALA A 65 -17.39 -14.68 12.66
CA ALA A 65 -16.74 -15.19 13.85
C ALA A 65 -15.39 -14.51 14.16
N HIS A 66 -14.64 -14.13 13.13
CA HIS A 66 -13.36 -13.42 13.27
C HIS A 66 -13.53 -12.00 13.83
N VAL A 67 -14.63 -11.32 13.49
CA VAL A 67 -14.97 -10.02 14.12
C VAL A 67 -15.26 -10.19 15.61
N ARG A 68 -16.04 -11.22 15.99
CA ARG A 68 -16.31 -11.53 17.40
C ARG A 68 -15.04 -11.96 18.16
N ALA A 69 -14.14 -12.68 17.50
CA ALA A 69 -12.87 -13.09 18.08
C ALA A 69 -11.95 -11.89 18.36
N ILE A 70 -11.97 -10.85 17.53
CA ILE A 70 -11.25 -9.59 17.83
C ILE A 70 -11.88 -8.92 19.05
N SER A 71 -13.21 -8.77 19.06
CA SER A 71 -13.95 -8.16 20.18
C SER A 71 -13.70 -8.85 21.52
N ASN A 72 -13.54 -10.18 21.51
CA ASN A 72 -13.28 -10.97 22.72
C ASN A 72 -11.79 -11.21 22.99
N LEU A 73 -10.89 -10.62 22.18
CA LEU A 73 -9.44 -10.82 22.26
C LEU A 73 -9.01 -12.30 22.16
N THR A 74 -9.76 -13.12 21.41
CA THR A 74 -9.50 -14.55 21.16
C THR A 74 -9.12 -14.87 19.72
N HIS A 75 -8.80 -13.85 18.92
CA HIS A 75 -8.38 -14.02 17.52
C HIS A 75 -7.01 -14.69 17.40
N ASP A 76 -6.80 -15.41 16.30
CA ASP A 76 -5.54 -16.06 15.97
C ASP A 76 -5.02 -15.62 14.59
N ALA A 77 -3.92 -16.22 14.13
CA ALA A 77 -3.30 -15.91 12.85
C ALA A 77 -4.18 -16.21 11.61
N SER A 78 -5.29 -16.94 11.76
CA SER A 78 -6.25 -17.21 10.68
C SER A 78 -7.32 -16.11 10.53
N ASN A 79 -7.24 -15.03 11.31
CA ASN A 79 -8.25 -13.97 11.31
C ASN A 79 -8.32 -13.24 9.96
N ASP A 80 -9.48 -13.34 9.29
CA ASP A 80 -9.71 -12.79 7.96
C ASP A 80 -9.61 -11.25 7.89
N ARG A 81 -9.92 -10.53 8.97
CA ARG A 81 -9.81 -9.06 9.03
C ARG A 81 -8.37 -8.62 9.13
N MET A 82 -7.57 -9.32 9.93
CA MET A 82 -6.13 -9.04 10.05
C MET A 82 -5.41 -9.37 8.74
N GLU A 83 -5.77 -10.47 8.09
CA GLU A 83 -5.26 -10.84 6.77
C GLU A 83 -5.60 -9.77 5.71
N GLN A 84 -6.84 -9.25 5.72
CA GLN A 84 -7.26 -8.20 4.78
C GLN A 84 -6.53 -6.87 5.01
N LEU A 85 -6.35 -6.45 6.26
CA LEU A 85 -5.56 -5.26 6.61
C LEU A 85 -4.12 -5.38 6.10
N TRP A 86 -3.51 -6.55 6.27
CA TRP A 86 -2.18 -6.85 5.77
C TRP A 86 -2.12 -6.77 4.23
N LYS A 87 -2.97 -7.54 3.54
CA LYS A 87 -2.98 -7.63 2.07
C LYS A 87 -3.21 -6.28 1.41
N GLN A 88 -4.24 -5.55 1.83
CA GLN A 88 -4.56 -4.25 1.23
C GLN A 88 -3.45 -3.21 1.48
N SER A 89 -2.75 -3.28 2.62
CA SER A 89 -1.63 -2.39 2.88
C SER A 89 -0.45 -2.68 1.96
N TYR A 90 -0.09 -3.96 1.77
CA TYR A 90 0.99 -4.34 0.86
C TYR A 90 0.66 -4.13 -0.61
N ASP A 91 -0.60 -4.27 -1.01
CA ASP A 91 -1.05 -3.92 -2.36
C ASP A 91 -0.85 -2.42 -2.64
N ALA A 92 -1.20 -1.56 -1.68
CA ALA A 92 -1.00 -0.12 -1.79
C ALA A 92 0.49 0.27 -1.76
N ILE A 93 1.30 -0.40 -0.94
CA ILE A 93 2.76 -0.23 -0.91
C ILE A 93 3.37 -0.61 -2.26
N ASN A 94 2.99 -1.74 -2.84
CA ASN A 94 3.52 -2.16 -4.14
C ASN A 94 3.11 -1.20 -5.26
N ALA A 95 1.86 -0.74 -5.29
CA ALA A 95 1.42 0.30 -6.23
C ALA A 95 2.21 1.62 -6.06
N SER A 96 2.49 2.01 -4.81
CA SER A 96 3.33 3.17 -4.51
C SER A 96 4.76 2.98 -4.99
N ASN A 97 5.35 1.81 -4.77
CA ASN A 97 6.69 1.47 -5.28
C ASN A 97 6.76 1.54 -6.81
N GLN A 98 5.73 1.03 -7.51
CA GLN A 98 5.62 1.11 -8.96
C GLN A 98 5.60 2.56 -9.44
N ASN A 99 4.77 3.41 -8.83
CA ASN A 99 4.73 4.83 -9.18
C ASN A 99 6.08 5.51 -8.95
N ILE A 100 6.70 5.32 -7.78
CA ILE A 100 7.99 5.92 -7.43
C ILE A 100 9.06 5.54 -8.46
N GLN A 101 9.14 4.25 -8.81
CA GLN A 101 10.14 3.77 -9.77
C GLN A 101 9.83 4.26 -11.19
N TYR A 102 8.65 3.95 -11.72
CA TYR A 102 8.40 4.11 -13.15
C TYR A 102 8.09 5.56 -13.54
N ILE A 103 7.47 6.37 -12.68
CA ILE A 103 7.33 7.81 -12.94
C ILE A 103 8.71 8.49 -12.97
N GLY A 104 9.65 8.03 -12.14
CA GLY A 104 11.05 8.49 -12.18
C GLY A 104 11.74 8.23 -13.53
N LEU A 105 11.29 7.22 -14.30
CA LEU A 105 11.89 6.83 -15.57
C LEU A 105 11.27 7.48 -16.81
N ILE A 106 10.14 8.19 -16.66
CA ILE A 106 9.49 8.89 -17.79
C ILE A 106 10.46 9.92 -18.39
N ALA A 107 10.60 9.99 -19.71
CA ALA A 107 11.49 10.97 -20.33
C ALA A 107 11.09 12.42 -19.96
N PRO A 108 12.03 13.35 -19.66
CA PRO A 108 11.71 14.73 -19.28
C PRO A 108 10.85 15.49 -20.29
N ALA A 109 10.94 15.15 -21.59
CA ALA A 109 10.10 15.75 -22.63
C ALA A 109 8.63 15.27 -22.61
N LYS A 110 8.27 14.31 -21.74
CA LYS A 110 6.94 13.67 -21.68
C LYS A 110 6.19 13.93 -20.37
N ILE A 111 6.81 14.63 -19.43
CA ILE A 111 6.22 15.00 -18.15
C ILE A 111 6.86 16.28 -17.62
N ASN A 112 6.03 17.20 -17.11
CA ASN A 112 6.52 18.37 -16.41
C ASN A 112 7.24 17.96 -15.11
N GLU A 113 8.42 18.53 -14.84
CA GLU A 113 9.23 18.09 -13.69
C GLU A 113 8.57 18.39 -12.34
N THR A 114 7.84 19.50 -12.21
CA THR A 114 7.04 19.80 -11.02
C THR A 114 5.96 18.74 -10.82
N ILE A 115 5.29 18.32 -11.89
CA ILE A 115 4.26 17.27 -11.83
C ILE A 115 4.89 15.91 -11.50
N ARG A 116 6.04 15.57 -12.09
CA ARG A 116 6.79 14.35 -11.75
C ARG A 116 7.11 14.31 -10.26
N GLN A 117 7.71 15.37 -9.74
CA GLN A 117 8.10 15.45 -8.33
C GLN A 117 6.87 15.36 -7.41
N ARG A 118 5.78 16.05 -7.77
CA ARG A 118 4.50 15.96 -7.05
C ARG A 118 4.01 14.51 -6.97
N LEU A 119 3.91 13.82 -8.09
CA LEU A 119 3.38 12.45 -8.17
C LEU A 119 4.25 11.44 -7.41
N ILE A 120 5.58 11.57 -7.48
CA ILE A 120 6.51 10.72 -6.71
C ILE A 120 6.33 10.97 -5.20
N ASN A 121 6.17 12.23 -4.79
CA ASN A 121 5.96 12.61 -3.39
C ASN A 121 4.60 12.13 -2.86
N GLU A 122 3.52 12.22 -3.66
CA GLU A 122 2.21 11.65 -3.32
C GLU A 122 2.33 10.12 -3.10
N ALA A 123 3.04 9.41 -3.98
CA ALA A 123 3.26 7.97 -3.84
C ALA A 123 4.09 7.61 -2.59
N LYS A 124 5.11 8.40 -2.25
CA LYS A 124 5.89 8.24 -1.00
C LYS A 124 5.01 8.44 0.24
N PHE A 125 4.17 9.48 0.24
CA PHE A 125 3.21 9.70 1.33
C PHE A 125 2.28 8.49 1.53
N LEU A 126 1.71 7.96 0.45
CA LEU A 126 0.84 6.79 0.52
C LEU A 126 1.59 5.55 1.05
N ARG A 127 2.81 5.31 0.57
CA ARG A 127 3.66 4.22 1.10
C ARG A 127 3.92 4.37 2.60
N ALA A 128 4.29 5.58 3.04
CA ALA A 128 4.52 5.88 4.45
C ALA A 128 3.27 5.67 5.31
N LEU A 129 2.10 6.09 4.82
CA LEU A 129 0.81 5.91 5.51
C LEU A 129 0.50 4.42 5.74
N HIS A 130 0.69 3.58 4.71
CA HIS A 130 0.44 2.15 4.82
C HIS A 130 1.47 1.44 5.72
N TYR A 131 2.74 1.83 5.67
CA TYR A 131 3.73 1.33 6.63
C TYR A 131 3.44 1.75 8.07
N PHE A 132 3.00 2.99 8.26
CA PHE A 132 2.63 3.51 9.58
C PHE A 132 1.44 2.74 10.18
N ASN A 133 0.48 2.34 9.37
CA ASN A 133 -0.60 1.46 9.82
C ASN A 133 -0.09 0.07 10.18
N LEU A 134 0.71 -0.54 9.29
CA LEU A 134 1.26 -1.89 9.50
C LEU A 134 2.09 -2.00 10.78
N VAL A 135 3.03 -1.09 11.02
CA VAL A 135 3.93 -1.17 12.18
C VAL A 135 3.16 -1.03 13.50
N ARG A 136 2.10 -0.22 13.54
CA ARG A 136 1.27 -0.02 14.74
C ARG A 136 0.37 -1.22 15.06
N TRP A 137 -0.03 -1.98 14.04
CA TRP A 137 -0.87 -3.17 14.21
C TRP A 137 -0.05 -4.44 14.44
N PHE A 138 1.08 -4.58 13.77
CA PHE A 138 1.82 -5.85 13.68
C PHE A 138 3.24 -5.79 14.25
N GLY A 139 3.72 -4.61 14.68
CA GLY A 139 5.10 -4.39 15.10
C GLY A 139 6.07 -4.58 13.91
N PRO A 140 7.11 -5.43 14.04
CA PRO A 140 8.06 -5.70 12.96
C PRO A 140 7.40 -6.28 11.70
N VAL A 141 7.64 -5.64 10.54
CA VAL A 141 7.07 -6.03 9.23
C VAL A 141 8.12 -6.01 8.10
N PRO A 142 7.95 -6.79 7.01
CA PRO A 142 8.83 -6.73 5.85
C PRO A 142 8.90 -5.33 5.20
N LEU A 143 10.11 -4.84 4.95
CA LEU A 143 10.32 -3.53 4.31
C LEU A 143 10.60 -3.72 2.81
N VAL A 144 9.57 -3.56 1.99
CA VAL A 144 9.57 -3.72 0.54
C VAL A 144 9.50 -2.34 -0.13
N LEU A 145 10.63 -1.88 -0.65
CA LEU A 145 10.77 -0.51 -1.20
C LEU A 145 10.91 -0.44 -2.71
N LYS A 146 10.83 -1.61 -3.35
CA LYS A 146 10.86 -1.78 -4.81
C LYS A 146 9.59 -2.52 -5.24
N PRO A 147 9.12 -2.32 -6.47
CA PRO A 147 8.07 -3.12 -7.05
C PRO A 147 8.48 -4.59 -7.06
N VAL A 148 7.52 -5.47 -6.82
CA VAL A 148 7.71 -6.91 -7.06
C VAL A 148 7.69 -7.12 -8.57
N THR A 149 8.87 -7.35 -9.17
CA THR A 149 9.02 -7.55 -10.61
C THR A 149 9.16 -9.02 -11.01
N SER A 150 9.35 -9.91 -10.04
CA SER A 150 9.47 -11.35 -10.27
C SER A 150 8.87 -12.15 -9.12
N LEU A 151 8.58 -13.44 -9.38
CA LEU A 151 8.20 -14.41 -8.36
C LEU A 151 9.42 -15.13 -7.77
N SER A 152 10.59 -14.48 -7.78
CA SER A 152 11.79 -15.04 -7.15
C SER A 152 11.58 -15.16 -5.64
N SER A 153 12.25 -16.15 -5.03
CA SER A 153 12.21 -16.31 -3.57
C SER A 153 12.72 -15.08 -2.83
N GLU A 154 13.70 -14.37 -3.39
CA GLU A 154 14.27 -13.17 -2.78
C GLU A 154 13.27 -12.00 -2.76
N ASP A 155 12.48 -11.83 -3.82
CA ASP A 155 11.43 -10.81 -3.88
C ASP A 155 10.20 -11.17 -3.02
N LEU A 156 9.93 -12.46 -2.84
CA LEU A 156 8.74 -12.95 -2.12
C LEU A 156 8.97 -13.17 -0.61
N TYR A 157 10.19 -13.50 -0.18
CA TYR A 157 10.52 -13.82 1.21
C TYR A 157 11.40 -12.75 1.85
N VAL A 158 10.89 -11.52 1.89
CA VAL A 158 11.56 -10.40 2.56
C VAL A 158 11.47 -10.58 4.08
N ALA A 159 12.62 -10.59 4.75
CA ALA A 159 12.69 -10.67 6.20
C ALA A 159 12.02 -9.45 6.86
N LYS A 160 11.47 -9.65 8.06
CA LYS A 160 10.91 -8.54 8.85
C LYS A 160 12.03 -7.56 9.21
N ALA A 161 11.80 -6.28 8.94
CA ALA A 161 12.60 -5.21 9.50
C ALA A 161 12.13 -4.91 10.93
N SER A 162 13.02 -4.37 11.76
CA SER A 162 12.67 -3.87 13.09
C SER A 162 11.71 -2.68 12.99
N GLU A 163 10.93 -2.43 14.05
CA GLU A 163 10.03 -1.28 14.09
C GLU A 163 10.77 0.04 13.84
N ASN A 164 11.98 0.19 14.39
CA ASN A 164 12.82 1.37 14.19
C ASN A 164 13.21 1.59 12.72
N GLU A 165 13.53 0.51 11.99
CA GLU A 165 13.84 0.59 10.56
C GLU A 165 12.60 0.98 9.75
N VAL A 166 11.44 0.42 10.09
CA VAL A 166 10.16 0.79 9.45
C VAL A 166 9.83 2.26 9.70
N TYR A 167 9.93 2.74 10.95
CA TYR A 167 9.74 4.16 11.28
C TYR A 167 10.74 5.08 10.59
N SER A 168 12.01 4.66 10.48
CA SER A 168 13.03 5.43 9.76
C SER A 168 12.65 5.62 8.29
N GLN A 169 12.15 4.58 7.64
CA GLN A 169 11.67 4.67 6.27
C GLN A 169 10.40 5.53 6.13
N ILE A 170 9.45 5.40 7.05
CA ILE A 170 8.25 6.24 7.10
C ILE A 170 8.66 7.72 7.18
N ILE A 171 9.58 8.06 8.08
CA ILE A 171 10.07 9.44 8.25
C ILE A 171 10.78 9.93 6.98
N ALA A 172 11.59 9.09 6.32
CA ALA A 172 12.25 9.44 5.07
C ALA A 172 11.23 9.78 3.97
N ASP A 173 10.22 8.92 3.77
CA ASP A 173 9.17 9.14 2.78
C ASP A 173 8.33 10.40 3.09
N LEU A 174 8.01 10.65 4.36
CA LEU A 174 7.27 11.85 4.78
C LEU A 174 8.11 13.13 4.64
N LYS A 175 9.42 13.08 4.87
CA LYS A 175 10.33 14.21 4.64
C LYS A 175 10.46 14.56 3.16
N ASP A 176 10.35 13.57 2.28
CA ASP A 176 10.28 13.85 0.85
C ASP A 176 8.91 14.43 0.48
N ALA A 177 7.84 13.83 1.01
CA ALA A 177 6.47 14.25 0.77
C ALA A 177 6.13 15.65 1.31
N GLN A 178 6.83 16.15 2.33
CA GLN A 178 6.65 17.53 2.81
C GLN A 178 6.96 18.57 1.73
N ASN A 179 7.74 18.21 0.71
CA ASN A 179 8.09 19.06 -0.42
C ASN A 179 7.08 18.92 -1.58
N LEU A 180 5.81 18.61 -1.29
CA LEU A 180 4.75 18.64 -2.30
C LEU A 180 4.63 20.08 -2.84
N PRO A 181 4.81 20.28 -4.15
CA PRO A 181 4.62 21.61 -4.75
C PRO A 181 3.14 22.00 -4.65
N ASN A 182 2.89 23.29 -4.38
CA ASN A 182 1.56 23.88 -4.34
C ASN A 182 0.81 23.76 -5.67
#